data_AF-A0A644Y6X5-F1
#
_entry.id   AF-A0A644Y6X5-F1
#
_cell.length_a   1.000
_cell.length_b   1.000
_cell.length_c   1.000
_cell.angle_alpha   90.00
_cell.angle_beta   90.00
_cell.angle_gamma   90.00
#
_symmetry.space_group_name_H-M   'P 1'
#
loop_
_entity.id
_entity.type
_entity.pdbx_description
1 polymer ?
#
loop_
_entity_poly.entity_id
_entity_poly.type
_entity_poly.pdbx_seq_one_letter_code
_entity_poly.pdbx_strand_id
1 'polypeptide(L)'
;MNKKGSSPLGVGIITIFIILVILCLTTFAVLTLSSARADLRLSHINADTVTAYYEADARAAGFYADFKSGSESELEKTLPITDTQSLYLHLARREDGGVAILAWQVIASNDELTLDDALGVWDGSDGQSLKGAAIDGD
;
A
#
# COMPACT_ATOMS: atom_id res chain seq x y z
N MET A 1 -76.01 -20.99 6.54
CA MET A 1 -74.96 -21.84 7.14
C MET A 1 -73.82 -21.99 6.15
N ASN A 2 -72.78 -21.19 6.30
CA ASN A 2 -71.60 -21.09 5.44
C ASN A 2 -70.45 -21.85 6.10
N LYS A 3 -70.28 -23.12 5.73
CA LYS A 3 -69.13 -23.94 6.15
C LYS A 3 -67.91 -23.53 5.34
N LYS A 4 -67.06 -22.68 5.93
CA LYS A 4 -65.74 -22.32 5.40
C LYS A 4 -64.81 -23.51 5.61
N GLY A 5 -64.61 -24.31 4.56
CA GLY A 5 -63.64 -25.39 4.56
C GLY A 5 -62.24 -24.81 4.73
N SER A 6 -61.61 -25.06 5.87
CA SER A 6 -60.20 -24.81 6.10
C SER A 6 -59.40 -25.84 5.32
N SER A 7 -58.89 -25.45 4.15
CA SER A 7 -58.09 -26.33 3.30
C SER A 7 -56.80 -26.76 4.03
N PRO A 8 -56.49 -28.07 4.13
CA PRO A 8 -55.28 -28.58 4.78
C PRO A 8 -54.00 -28.38 3.93
N LEU A 9 -54.12 -27.79 2.74
CA LEU A 9 -53.01 -27.49 1.82
C LEU A 9 -52.12 -26.31 2.25
N GLY A 10 -52.53 -25.51 3.24
CA GLY A 10 -51.75 -24.36 3.71
C GLY A 10 -50.53 -24.72 4.56
N VAL A 11 -50.52 -25.89 5.21
CA VAL A 11 -49.49 -26.26 6.20
C VAL A 11 -48.18 -26.74 5.53
N GLY A 12 -48.25 -27.34 4.34
CA GLY A 12 -47.05 -27.76 3.62
C GLY A 12 -46.25 -26.58 3.08
N ILE A 13 -46.92 -25.65 2.41
CA ILE A 13 -46.26 -24.50 1.77
C ILE A 13 -45.72 -23.49 2.80
N ILE A 14 -46.43 -23.27 3.91
CA ILE A 14 -45.94 -22.40 5.00
C ILE A 14 -44.66 -22.98 5.64
N THR A 15 -44.56 -24.31 5.77
CA THR A 15 -43.36 -24.97 6.33
C THR A 15 -42.17 -24.81 5.38
N ILE A 16 -42.39 -24.96 4.08
CA ILE A 16 -41.36 -24.74 3.06
C ILE A 16 -40.88 -23.29 3.07
N PHE A 17 -41.80 -22.32 3.15
CA PHE A 17 -41.44 -20.90 3.26
C PHE A 17 -40.65 -20.60 4.53
N ILE A 18 -41.02 -21.18 5.68
CA ILE A 18 -40.27 -20.99 6.93
C ILE A 18 -38.83 -21.50 6.79
N ILE A 19 -38.64 -22.70 6.24
CA ILE A 19 -37.30 -23.28 6.03
C ILE A 19 -36.49 -22.39 5.08
N LEU A 20 -37.09 -21.92 3.99
CA LEU A 20 -36.44 -21.01 3.05
C LEU A 20 -36.01 -19.71 3.72
N VAL A 21 -36.90 -19.06 4.48
CA VAL A 21 -36.60 -17.82 5.19
C VAL A 21 -35.48 -18.02 6.20
N ILE A 22 -35.51 -19.13 6.97
CA ILE A 22 -34.44 -19.46 7.91
C ILE A 22 -33.10 -19.63 7.17
N LEU A 23 -33.09 -20.33 6.03
CA LEU A 23 -31.89 -20.50 5.21
C LEU A 23 -31.37 -19.16 4.68
N CYS A 24 -32.25 -18.29 4.18
CA CYS A 24 -31.91 -16.95 3.71
C CYS A 24 -31.37 -16.05 4.83
N LEU A 25 -31.98 -16.07 6.01
CA LEU A 25 -31.51 -15.30 7.16
C LEU A 25 -30.15 -15.80 7.65
N THR A 26 -29.92 -17.11 7.61
CA THR A 26 -28.64 -17.72 8.00
C THR A 26 -27.53 -17.32 7.03
N THR A 27 -27.75 -17.41 5.72
CA THR A 27 -26.75 -16.99 4.73
C THR A 27 -26.48 -15.50 4.80
N PHE A 28 -27.52 -14.68 4.94
CA PHE A 28 -27.37 -13.24 5.13
C PHE A 28 -26.57 -12.91 6.40
N ALA A 29 -26.87 -13.55 7.53
CA ALA A 29 -26.13 -13.37 8.77
C ALA A 29 -24.65 -13.79 8.67
N VAL A 30 -24.36 -14.88 7.95
CA VAL A 30 -22.98 -15.32 7.68
C VAL A 30 -22.25 -14.32 6.80
N LEU A 31 -22.90 -13.80 5.75
CA LEU A 31 -22.34 -12.73 4.90
C LEU A 31 -22.11 -11.44 5.71
N THR A 32 -23.06 -11.03 6.54
CA THR A 32 -22.91 -9.87 7.45
C THR A 32 -21.78 -10.07 8.44
N LEU A 33 -21.65 -11.25 9.06
CA LEU A 33 -20.55 -11.57 9.97
C LEU A 33 -19.20 -11.65 9.23
N SER A 34 -19.18 -12.17 8.01
CA SER A 34 -17.99 -12.22 7.16
C SER A 34 -17.54 -10.81 6.77
N SER A 35 -18.48 -9.93 6.38
CA SER A 35 -18.21 -8.52 6.10
C SER A 35 -17.71 -7.79 7.34
N ALA A 36 -18.42 -7.88 8.47
CA ALA A 36 -18.02 -7.22 9.71
C ALA A 36 -16.65 -7.70 10.23
N ARG A 37 -16.30 -8.98 10.03
CA ARG A 37 -14.96 -9.50 10.34
C ARG A 37 -13.88 -8.97 9.39
N ALA A 38 -14.21 -8.79 8.11
CA ALA A 38 -13.31 -8.14 7.15
C ALA A 38 -13.10 -6.66 7.51
N ASP A 39 -14.17 -5.95 7.88
CA ASP A 39 -14.14 -4.55 8.30
C ASP A 39 -13.36 -4.36 9.62
N LEU A 40 -13.49 -5.29 10.57
CA LEU A 40 -12.71 -5.29 11.82
C LEU A 40 -11.22 -5.57 11.57
N ARG A 41 -10.89 -6.52 10.69
CA ARG A 41 -9.49 -6.81 10.31
C ARG A 41 -8.84 -5.61 9.62
N LEU A 42 -9.58 -4.89 8.78
CA LEU A 42 -9.10 -3.66 8.13
C LEU A 42 -8.94 -2.49 9.13
N SER A 43 -9.87 -2.36 10.08
CA SER A 43 -9.81 -1.30 11.10
C SER A 43 -8.61 -1.44 12.04
N HIS A 44 -8.25 -2.68 12.41
CA HIS A 44 -7.06 -2.95 13.21
C HIS A 44 -5.76 -2.63 12.45
N ILE A 45 -5.68 -3.02 11.16
CA ILE A 45 -4.51 -2.71 10.32
C ILE A 45 -4.29 -1.19 10.21
N ASN A 46 -5.35 -0.40 10.08
CA ASN A 46 -5.22 1.05 9.95
C ASN A 46 -4.79 1.73 11.25
N ALA A 47 -5.29 1.29 12.41
CA ALA A 47 -4.93 1.89 13.70
C ALA A 47 -3.46 1.65 14.09
N ASP A 48 -2.97 0.43 13.85
CA ASP A 48 -1.58 0.06 14.14
C ASP A 48 -0.60 0.75 13.17
N THR A 49 -0.99 0.88 11.89
CA THR A 49 -0.17 1.55 10.87
C THR A 49 0.00 3.05 11.14
N VAL A 50 -1.05 3.73 11.61
CA VAL A 50 -0.99 5.17 11.92
C VAL A 50 -0.07 5.45 13.12
N THR A 51 -0.10 4.58 14.13
CA THR A 51 0.79 4.72 15.31
C THR A 51 2.25 4.55 14.92
N ALA A 52 2.55 3.51 14.13
CA ALA A 52 3.91 3.23 13.68
C ALA A 52 4.49 4.35 12.78
N TYR A 53 3.64 5.02 11.99
CA TYR A 53 4.03 6.19 11.20
C TYR A 53 4.50 7.35 12.10
N TYR A 54 3.71 7.71 13.12
CA TYR A 54 4.07 8.81 14.02
C TYR A 54 5.30 8.49 14.87
N GLU A 55 5.51 7.23 15.25
CA GLU A 55 6.73 6.80 15.94
C GLU A 55 7.98 6.89 15.06
N ALA A 56 7.87 6.58 13.77
CA ALA A 56 8.97 6.75 12.82
C ALA A 56 9.29 8.23 12.58
N ASP A 57 8.27 9.08 12.45
CA ASP A 57 8.45 10.52 12.26
C ASP A 57 9.07 11.19 13.50
N ALA A 58 8.64 10.78 14.71
CA ALA A 58 9.26 11.23 15.96
C ALA A 58 10.74 10.83 16.06
N ARG A 59 11.10 9.62 15.61
CA ARG A 59 12.51 9.18 15.54
C ARG A 59 13.30 10.02 14.52
N ALA A 60 12.74 10.29 13.35
CA ALA A 60 13.36 11.14 12.33
C ALA A 60 13.58 12.57 12.84
N ALA A 61 12.63 13.13 13.57
CA ALA A 61 12.75 14.44 14.22
C ALA A 61 13.88 14.45 15.27
N GLY A 62 14.07 13.35 16.00
CA GLY A 62 15.22 13.14 16.88
C GLY A 62 16.54 13.22 16.12
N PHE A 63 16.68 12.48 15.01
CA PHE A 63 17.88 12.54 14.18
C PHE A 63 18.14 13.93 13.59
N TYR A 64 17.09 14.69 13.24
CA TYR A 64 17.24 16.07 12.81
C TYR A 64 17.78 16.98 13.93
N ALA A 65 17.28 16.82 15.16
CA ALA A 65 17.77 17.58 16.31
C ALA A 65 19.23 17.26 16.63
N ASP A 66 19.60 15.97 16.61
CA ASP A 66 20.96 15.51 16.80
C ASP A 66 21.88 16.04 15.71
N PHE A 67 21.49 15.90 14.44
CA PHE A 67 22.22 16.41 13.28
C PHE A 67 22.45 17.91 13.37
N LYS A 68 21.43 18.67 13.79
CA LYS A 68 21.53 20.13 13.99
C LYS A 68 22.62 20.49 15.00
N SER A 69 22.73 19.72 16.08
CA SER A 69 23.74 19.92 17.14
C SER A 69 25.13 19.33 16.83
N GLY A 70 25.19 18.39 15.88
CA GLY A 70 26.43 17.72 15.45
C GLY A 70 27.27 18.53 14.47
N SER A 71 28.41 17.96 14.06
CA SER A 71 29.34 18.54 13.07
C SER A 71 29.33 17.78 11.73
N GLU A 72 28.45 16.80 11.57
CA GLU A 72 28.35 16.05 10.33
C GLU A 72 27.84 16.94 9.20
N SER A 73 28.42 16.76 8.00
CA SER A 73 28.05 17.50 6.79
C SER A 73 26.82 16.93 6.12
N GLU A 74 26.52 15.65 6.31
CA GLU A 74 25.44 14.93 5.65
C GLU A 74 24.99 13.75 6.52
N LEU A 75 23.69 13.51 6.58
CA LEU A 75 23.08 12.40 7.30
C LEU A 75 22.02 11.74 6.43
N GLU A 76 22.20 10.44 6.18
CA GLU A 76 21.26 9.60 5.47
C GLU A 76 20.80 8.44 6.37
N LYS A 77 19.48 8.31 6.54
CA LYS A 77 18.87 7.27 7.37
C LYS A 77 17.58 6.75 6.76
N THR A 78 17.37 5.45 6.88
CA THR A 78 16.12 4.78 6.55
C THR A 78 15.55 4.18 7.84
N LEU A 79 14.33 4.58 8.19
CA LEU A 79 13.65 4.17 9.42
C LEU A 79 12.44 3.30 9.07
N PRO A 80 12.33 2.07 9.59
CA PRO A 80 11.18 1.23 9.31
C PRO A 80 9.92 1.82 9.98
N ILE A 81 8.86 1.97 9.18
CA ILE A 81 7.50 2.32 9.63
C ILE A 81 6.68 1.04 9.81
N THR A 82 6.62 0.20 8.77
CA THR A 82 6.00 -1.14 8.80
C THR A 82 6.87 -2.13 8.04
N ASP A 83 6.45 -3.40 7.99
CA ASP A 83 7.10 -4.45 7.19
C ASP A 83 7.19 -4.10 5.69
N THR A 84 6.40 -3.14 5.21
CA THR A 84 6.32 -2.76 3.79
C THR A 84 6.62 -1.29 3.52
N GLN A 85 6.84 -0.48 4.57
CA GLN A 85 7.08 0.96 4.42
C GLN A 85 8.20 1.43 5.33
N SER A 86 9.04 2.32 4.81
CA SER A 86 10.14 2.95 5.53
C SER A 86 10.17 4.45 5.27
N LEU A 87 10.56 5.23 6.27
CA LEU A 87 10.79 6.66 6.16
C LEU A 87 12.26 6.89 5.76
N TYR A 88 12.47 7.49 4.60
CA TYR A 88 13.79 7.91 4.13
C TYR A 88 14.06 9.36 4.50
N LEU A 89 15.17 9.58 5.21
CA LEU A 89 15.64 10.85 5.72
C LEU A 89 17.02 11.16 5.12
N HIS A 90 17.13 12.29 4.43
CA HIS A 90 18.40 12.80 3.92
C HIS A 90 18.55 14.28 4.28
N LEU A 91 19.56 14.58 5.09
CA LEU A 91 19.87 15.90 5.60
C LEU A 91 21.28 16.29 5.15
N ALA A 92 21.44 17.54 4.76
CA ALA A 92 22.75 18.12 4.44
C ALA A 92 22.95 19.41 5.22
N ARG A 93 24.20 19.68 5.61
CA ARG A 93 24.57 20.93 6.26
C ARG A 93 24.97 21.93 5.18
N ARG A 94 24.35 23.10 5.22
CA ARG A 94 24.65 24.21 4.31
C ARG A 94 25.85 25.00 4.84
N GLU A 95 26.54 25.71 3.95
CA GLU A 95 27.71 26.55 4.27
C GLU A 95 27.40 27.65 5.30
N ASP A 96 26.14 28.06 5.44
CA ASP A 96 25.66 29.01 6.45
C ASP A 96 25.49 28.38 7.86
N GLY A 97 25.79 27.09 8.00
CA GLY A 97 25.61 26.30 9.22
C GLY A 97 24.19 25.79 9.44
N GLY A 98 23.25 26.11 8.54
CA GLY A 98 21.88 25.63 8.57
C GLY A 98 21.76 24.17 8.10
N VAL A 99 20.64 23.53 8.46
CA VAL A 99 20.30 22.19 7.99
C VAL A 99 19.36 22.30 6.80
N ALA A 100 19.73 21.71 5.67
CA ALA A 100 18.89 21.52 4.51
C ALA A 100 18.31 20.11 4.53
N ILE A 101 16.99 19.99 4.37
CA ILE A 101 16.31 18.72 4.22
C ILE A 101 16.28 18.40 2.72
N LEU A 102 17.01 17.36 2.31
CA LEU A 102 17.05 16.91 0.92
C LEU A 102 15.95 15.89 0.62
N ALA A 103 15.66 15.02 1.59
CA ALA A 103 14.55 14.07 1.50
C ALA A 103 13.91 13.81 2.87
N TRP A 104 12.58 13.79 2.88
CA TRP A 104 11.75 13.32 4.01
C TRP A 104 10.50 12.66 3.42
N GLN A 105 10.62 11.40 3.04
CA GLN A 105 9.56 10.73 2.29
C GLN A 105 9.39 9.28 2.73
N VAL A 106 8.14 8.82 2.71
CA VAL A 106 7.82 7.41 2.92
C VAL A 106 8.04 6.67 1.62
N ILE A 107 8.95 5.70 1.65
CA ILE A 107 9.23 4.78 0.56
C ILE A 107 8.67 3.41 0.90
N ALA A 108 8.27 2.63 -0.10
CA ALA A 108 7.99 1.22 0.12
C ALA A 108 9.29 0.52 0.54
N SER A 109 9.23 -0.28 1.61
CA SER A 109 10.27 -1.25 1.97
C SER A 109 10.21 -2.38 0.96
N ASN A 110 10.56 -2.10 -0.30
CA ASN A 110 10.88 -3.20 -1.21
C ASN A 110 12.29 -3.63 -0.81
N ASP A 111 12.37 -4.80 -0.17
CA ASP A 111 13.64 -5.47 0.11
C ASP A 111 14.39 -5.54 -1.23
N GLU A 112 15.44 -4.72 -1.33
CA GLU A 112 16.45 -4.81 -2.37
C GLU A 112 15.92 -4.73 -3.83
N LEU A 113 15.57 -3.53 -4.29
CA LEU A 113 15.89 -3.21 -5.69
C LEU A 113 17.39 -2.91 -5.74
N THR A 114 18.21 -3.95 -5.72
CA THR A 114 19.49 -3.90 -6.41
C THR A 114 19.16 -3.59 -7.86
N LEU A 115 19.32 -2.33 -8.24
CA LEU A 115 19.47 -1.99 -9.65
C LEU A 115 20.75 -2.69 -10.08
N ASP A 116 20.58 -3.90 -10.62
CA ASP A 116 21.63 -4.60 -11.31
C ASP A 116 21.97 -3.75 -12.54
N ASP A 117 23.04 -2.95 -12.43
CA ASP A 117 23.62 -2.15 -13.52
C ASP A 117 24.06 -3.01 -14.72
N ALA A 118 23.87 -4.34 -14.67
CA ALA A 118 24.08 -5.24 -15.79
C ALA A 118 22.88 -5.31 -16.78
N LEU A 119 21.77 -4.63 -16.51
CA LEU A 119 20.72 -4.50 -17.52
C LEU A 119 21.17 -3.54 -18.62
N GLY A 120 21.56 -4.10 -19.77
CA GLY A 120 21.81 -3.36 -21.00
C GLY A 120 20.54 -2.66 -21.48
N VAL A 121 20.30 -1.45 -20.95
CA VAL A 121 19.27 -0.55 -21.44
C VAL A 121 19.60 -0.19 -22.89
N TRP A 122 18.69 -0.54 -23.78
CA TRP A 122 18.79 -0.17 -25.19
C TRP A 122 18.60 1.35 -25.35
N ASP A 123 19.66 2.04 -25.80
CA ASP A 123 19.72 3.51 -25.97
C ASP A 123 18.98 4.02 -27.24
N GLY A 124 18.26 3.16 -27.95
CA GLY A 124 17.47 3.58 -29.11
C GLY A 124 18.28 4.17 -30.28
N SER A 125 19.61 4.05 -30.28
CA SER A 125 20.50 4.67 -31.27
C SER A 125 20.68 3.87 -32.56
N ASP A 126 19.84 2.88 -32.85
CA ASP A 126 19.81 2.21 -34.16
C ASP A 126 18.82 2.91 -35.08
N GLY A 127 19.20 4.13 -35.47
CA GLY A 127 18.38 4.99 -36.28
C GLY A 127 19.17 6.09 -36.98
N GLN A 128 20.32 5.75 -37.58
CA GLN A 128 20.88 6.39 -38.79
C GLN A 128 22.34 5.95 -39.04
N SER A 129 22.54 4.96 -39.92
CA SER A 129 23.74 4.91 -40.75
C SER A 129 23.42 4.25 -42.08
N LEU A 130 22.67 4.97 -42.92
CA LEU A 130 22.71 4.80 -44.37
C LEU A 130 22.88 6.18 -44.99
N LYS A 131 24.09 6.73 -44.84
CA LYS A 131 24.59 7.83 -45.67
C LYS A 131 26.07 7.57 -45.94
N GLY A 132 26.39 7.27 -47.20
CA GLY A 132 27.78 7.21 -47.64
C GLY A 132 28.13 6.11 -48.63
N ALA A 133 27.26 5.77 -49.60
CA ALA A 133 27.73 5.17 -50.83
C ALA A 133 28.31 6.29 -51.72
N ALA A 134 29.53 6.70 -51.40
CA ALA A 134 30.39 7.38 -52.35
C ALA A 134 30.86 6.31 -53.35
N ILE A 135 30.29 6.33 -54.55
CA ILE A 135 30.91 5.75 -55.74
C ILE A 135 31.40 6.92 -56.58
N ASP A 136 32.68 7.20 -56.47
CA ASP A 136 33.44 8.04 -57.38
C ASP A 136 34.61 7.16 -57.87
N GLY A 137 34.79 7.07 -59.19
CA GLY A 137 35.82 6.23 -59.80
C GLY A 137 35.52 5.89 -61.26
N ASP A 138 35.92 6.83 -62.12
CA ASP A 138 36.60 6.62 -63.42
C ASP A 138 37.06 5.19 -63.73
#